data_AF-A0A510DRV3-F1
#
_entry.id   AF-A0A510DRV3-F1
#
_cell.length_a   1.000
_cell.length_b   1.000
_cell.length_c   1.000
_cell.angle_alpha   90.00
_cell.angle_beta   90.00
_cell.angle_gamma   90.00
#
_symmetry.space_group_name_H-M   'P 1'
#
loop_
_entity.id
_entity.type
_entity.pdbx_description
1 polymer ?
#
loop_
_entity_poly.entity_id
_entity_poly.type
_entity_poly.pdbx_seq_one_letter_code
_entity_poly.pdbx_strand_id
1 'polypeptide(L)'
;MVVIASVGELPLGYPRNLKEYTSWMRKEARLVIKDGKAFLKVVFEKDEKKIDPNSSIAVDINMNEVVVGKDDKHYVRIQTPLEEVHHWKSLAERLQKKYPRRWRENKRICTGFVLFI
;
A
#
# COMPACT_ATOMS: atom_id res chain seq x y z
N MET A 1 6.97 -32.74 -4.37
CA MET A 1 6.26 -32.06 -5.48
C MET A 1 4.78 -32.12 -5.14
N VAL A 2 4.13 -31.03 -4.74
CA VAL A 2 2.69 -31.06 -4.40
C VAL A 2 1.91 -30.59 -5.62
N VAL A 3 1.12 -31.51 -6.18
CA VAL A 3 0.19 -31.26 -7.28
C VAL A 3 -1.16 -30.94 -6.65
N ILE A 4 -1.63 -29.69 -6.82
CA ILE A 4 -2.99 -29.32 -6.40
C ILE A 4 -3.91 -29.60 -7.59
N ALA A 5 -4.64 -30.72 -7.50
CA ALA A 5 -5.73 -31.06 -8.40
C ALA A 5 -6.95 -30.20 -8.02
N SER A 6 -7.26 -29.22 -8.87
CA SER A 6 -8.44 -28.34 -8.85
C SER A 6 -8.83 -27.72 -7.50
N VAL A 7 -8.71 -26.39 -7.40
CA VAL A 7 -9.39 -25.64 -6.35
C VAL A 7 -10.60 -24.96 -6.98
N GLY A 8 -11.80 -25.38 -6.59
CA GLY A 8 -13.06 -24.71 -6.96
C GLY A 8 -12.98 -23.22 -6.67
N GLU A 9 -13.75 -22.43 -7.43
CA GLU A 9 -13.70 -20.96 -7.54
C GLU A 9 -13.25 -20.24 -6.27
N LEU A 10 -11.93 -20.19 -6.06
CA LEU A 10 -11.32 -19.26 -5.15
C LEU A 10 -11.27 -17.95 -5.92
N PRO A 11 -11.88 -16.86 -5.41
CA PRO A 11 -11.55 -15.53 -5.88
C PRO A 11 -10.11 -15.26 -5.44
N LEU A 12 -9.15 -15.81 -6.19
CA LEU A 12 -7.76 -15.48 -6.11
C LEU A 12 -7.65 -14.04 -6.58
N GLY A 13 -7.70 -13.11 -5.63
CA GLY A 13 -7.24 -11.74 -5.84
C GLY A 13 -5.73 -11.78 -6.09
N TYR A 14 -5.32 -12.23 -7.28
CA TYR A 14 -3.93 -12.19 -7.67
C TYR A 14 -3.54 -10.72 -7.87
N PRO A 15 -2.45 -10.25 -7.23
CA PRO A 15 -1.89 -8.97 -7.64
C PRO A 15 -1.40 -9.13 -9.09
N ARG A 16 -1.62 -8.10 -9.93
CA ARG A 16 -1.38 -8.17 -11.39
C ARG A 16 0.09 -8.46 -11.77
N ASN A 17 1.01 -8.42 -10.80
CA ASN A 17 2.45 -8.59 -10.97
C ASN A 17 2.97 -10.01 -10.66
N LEU A 18 2.15 -11.05 -10.74
CA LEU A 18 2.57 -12.44 -10.46
C LEU A 18 3.83 -12.89 -11.24
N LYS A 19 4.00 -12.38 -12.47
CA LYS A 19 5.16 -12.69 -13.32
C LYS A 19 6.51 -12.31 -12.68
N GLU A 20 6.53 -11.32 -11.80
CA GLU A 20 7.76 -10.83 -11.14
C GLU A 20 8.30 -11.81 -10.09
N TYR A 21 7.43 -12.67 -9.56
CA TYR A 21 7.75 -13.62 -8.49
C TYR A 21 8.14 -15.01 -9.03
N THR A 22 7.94 -15.28 -10.33
CA THR A 22 8.25 -16.59 -10.93
C THR A 22 9.74 -16.96 -10.79
N SER A 23 10.62 -15.97 -10.74
CA SER A 23 12.07 -16.15 -10.56
C SER A 23 12.52 -16.23 -9.11
N TRP A 24 11.61 -16.08 -8.14
CA TRP A 24 11.93 -16.07 -6.71
C TRP A 24 11.80 -17.48 -6.13
N MET A 25 12.59 -17.74 -5.09
CA MET A 25 12.56 -19.03 -4.40
C MET A 25 11.29 -19.13 -3.56
N ARG A 26 10.54 -20.22 -3.72
CA ARG A 26 9.36 -20.50 -2.88
C ARG A 26 9.81 -21.09 -1.54
N LYS A 27 9.52 -20.41 -0.44
CA LYS A 27 9.84 -20.87 0.92
C LYS A 27 8.71 -21.69 1.52
N GLU A 28 7.53 -21.08 1.62
CA GLU A 28 6.43 -21.63 2.40
C GLU A 28 5.09 -21.29 1.75
N ALA A 29 4.12 -22.19 1.88
CA ALA A 29 2.73 -21.91 1.54
C ALA A 29 1.83 -22.29 2.73
N ARG A 30 1.01 -21.35 3.19
CA ARG A 30 0.06 -21.54 4.29
C ARG A 30 -1.35 -21.32 3.80
N LEU A 31 -2.20 -22.31 3.99
CA LEU A 31 -3.64 -22.17 3.77
C LEU A 31 -4.27 -21.68 5.08
N VAL A 32 -5.01 -20.57 5.02
CA VAL A 32 -5.69 -19.97 6.17
C VAL A 32 -7.18 -19.87 5.84
N ILE A 33 -8.04 -20.44 6.69
CA ILE A 33 -9.49 -20.30 6.57
C ILE A 33 -9.93 -19.22 7.56
N LYS A 34 -10.58 -18.17 7.05
CA LYS A 34 -11.14 -17.08 7.86
C LYS A 34 -12.49 -16.68 7.30
N ASP A 35 -13.50 -16.55 8.16
CA ASP A 35 -14.86 -16.11 7.80
C ASP A 35 -15.48 -16.93 6.65
N GLY A 36 -15.29 -18.25 6.68
CA GLY A 36 -15.79 -19.17 5.64
C GLY A 36 -15.05 -19.09 4.30
N LYS A 37 -13.97 -18.31 4.20
CA LYS A 37 -13.13 -18.16 3.00
C LYS A 37 -11.75 -18.75 3.22
N ALA A 38 -11.21 -19.42 2.22
CA ALA A 38 -9.85 -19.96 2.24
C ALA A 38 -8.89 -19.02 1.52
N PHE A 39 -7.75 -18.74 2.17
CA PHE A 39 -6.69 -17.86 1.68
C PHE A 39 -5.38 -18.65 1.60
N LEU A 40 -4.75 -18.68 0.43
CA LEU A 40 -3.42 -19.25 0.27
C LEU A 40 -2.36 -18.15 0.36
N LYS A 41 -1.59 -18.15 1.43
CA LYS A 41 -0.45 -17.26 1.63
C LYS A 41 0.81 -17.96 1.14
N VAL A 42 1.48 -17.44 0.13
CA VAL A 42 2.75 -17.98 -0.38
C VAL A 42 3.87 -17.00 -0.07
N VAL A 43 4.91 -17.48 0.61
CA VAL A 43 6.11 -16.72 0.95
C VAL A 43 7.18 -17.02 -0.10
N PHE A 44 7.66 -15.95 -0.74
CA PHE A 44 8.76 -15.99 -1.69
C PHE A 44 9.98 -15.30 -1.06
N GLU A 45 11.16 -15.84 -1.34
CA GLU A 45 12.44 -15.30 -0.95
C GLU A 45 13.20 -14.86 -2.20
N LYS A 46 13.83 -13.69 -2.13
CA LYS A 46 14.63 -13.12 -3.19
C LYS A 46 15.97 -12.73 -2.59
N ASP A 47 17.05 -13.23 -3.17
CA ASP A 47 18.38 -12.79 -2.79
C ASP A 47 18.53 -11.29 -3.14
N GLU A 48 18.87 -10.49 -2.13
CA GLU A 48 19.17 -9.08 -2.34
C GLU A 48 20.46 -8.98 -3.15
N LYS A 49 20.36 -8.45 -4.36
CA LYS A 49 21.54 -8.01 -5.09
C LYS A 49 22.13 -6.84 -4.31
N LYS A 50 23.38 -6.95 -3.86
CA LYS A 50 24.15 -5.79 -3.43
C LYS A 50 24.24 -4.82 -4.60
N ILE A 51 23.43 -3.78 -4.56
CA ILE A 51 23.53 -2.65 -5.47
C ILE A 51 24.59 -1.77 -4.86
N ASP A 52 25.76 -1.70 -5.49
CA ASP A 52 26.72 -0.64 -5.14
C ASP A 52 26.08 0.70 -5.53
N PRO A 53 25.84 1.60 -4.56
CA PRO A 53 25.23 2.88 -4.86
C PRO A 53 26.27 3.74 -5.59
N ASN A 54 26.23 3.71 -6.92
CA ASN A 54 27.16 4.47 -7.77
C ASN A 54 26.96 5.99 -7.69
N SER A 55 25.87 6.48 -7.07
CA SER A 55 25.58 7.92 -6.96
C SER A 55 24.66 8.24 -5.79
N SER A 56 24.87 9.40 -5.16
CA SER A 56 23.93 10.00 -4.21
C SER A 56 22.78 10.67 -4.97
N ILE A 57 21.55 10.52 -4.46
CA ILE A 57 20.38 11.26 -4.92
C ILE A 57 19.91 12.11 -3.74
N ALA A 58 19.80 13.42 -3.94
CA ALA A 58 19.18 14.32 -2.99
C ALA A 58 17.65 14.25 -3.16
N VAL A 59 16.95 13.96 -2.08
CA VAL A 59 15.48 13.97 -2.06
C VAL A 59 15.05 14.97 -0.99
N ASP A 60 14.34 16.01 -1.41
CA ASP A 60 13.69 16.97 -0.53
C ASP A 60 12.17 16.77 -0.59
N ILE A 61 11.55 16.64 0.58
CA ILE A 61 10.12 16.31 0.71
C ILE A 61 9.44 17.46 1.44
N ASN A 62 8.60 18.20 0.72
CA ASN A 62 7.77 19.27 1.26
C ASN A 62 6.28 18.96 1.09
N MET A 63 5.40 19.78 1.68
CA MET A 63 3.94 19.63 1.56
C MET A 63 3.42 19.88 0.14
N ASN A 64 4.10 20.75 -0.61
CA ASN A 64 3.65 21.17 -1.94
C ASN A 64 4.28 20.33 -3.04
N GLU A 65 5.53 19.92 -2.86
CA GLU A 65 6.25 19.12 -3.84
C GLU A 65 7.35 18.25 -3.21
N VAL A 66 7.65 17.16 -3.88
CA VAL A 66 8.85 16.34 -3.67
C VAL A 66 9.83 16.65 -4.78
N VAL A 67 11.03 17.06 -4.41
CA VAL A 67 12.12 17.38 -5.33
C VAL A 67 13.17 16.27 -5.25
N VAL A 68 13.44 15.64 -6.38
CA VAL A 68 14.48 14.60 -6.50
C VAL A 68 15.55 15.11 -7.44
N GLY A 69 16.77 15.27 -6.94
CA GLY A 69 17.92 15.77 -7.68
C GLY A 69 19.06 14.76 -7.67
N LYS A 70 19.62 14.47 -8.85
CA LYS A 70 20.88 13.71 -8.95
C LYS A 70 22.09 14.64 -9.04
N ASP A 71 21.96 15.71 -9.83
CA ASP A 71 22.97 16.76 -10.07
C ASP A 71 22.26 18.10 -10.34
N ASP A 72 23.00 19.22 -10.43
CA ASP A 72 22.46 20.57 -10.68
C ASP A 72 21.57 20.70 -11.94
N LYS A 73 21.70 19.75 -12.88
CA LYS A 73 20.97 19.75 -14.16
C LYS A 73 19.79 18.76 -14.19
N HIS A 74 19.75 17.78 -13.31
CA HIS A 74 18.77 16.69 -13.34
C HIS A 74 17.95 16.69 -12.07
N TYR A 75 16.87 17.48 -12.08
CA TYR A 75 15.87 17.52 -11.02
C TYR A 75 14.48 17.17 -11.55
N VAL A 76 13.72 16.40 -10.75
CA VAL A 76 12.31 16.10 -10.98
C VAL A 76 11.51 16.69 -9.83
N ARG A 77 10.46 17.44 -10.17
CA ARG A 77 9.51 18.00 -9.19
C ARG A 77 8.18 17.30 -9.32
N ILE A 78 7.74 16.66 -8.25
CA ILE A 78 6.47 15.95 -8.18
C ILE A 78 5.58 16.74 -7.23
N GLN A 79 4.52 17.35 -7.75
CA GLN A 79 3.55 18.06 -6.92
C GLN A 79 2.76 17.07 -6.07
N THR A 80 2.55 17.43 -4.80
CA THR A 80 1.81 16.62 -3.84
C THR A 80 0.54 17.34 -3.39
N PRO A 81 -0.64 16.68 -3.42
CA PRO A 81 -1.90 17.28 -2.97
C PRO A 81 -2.05 17.30 -1.43
N LEU A 82 -0.94 17.27 -0.68
CA LEU A 82 -0.96 17.09 0.77
C LEU A 82 -1.60 18.28 1.50
N GLU A 83 -1.44 19.50 0.97
CA GLU A 83 -2.07 20.70 1.53
C GLU A 83 -3.61 20.60 1.49
N GLU A 84 -4.17 20.22 0.34
CA GLU A 84 -5.61 20.02 0.18
C GLU A 84 -6.13 18.92 1.10
N VAL A 85 -5.45 17.78 1.13
CA VAL A 85 -5.81 16.64 2.00
C VAL A 85 -5.78 17.06 3.47
N HIS A 86 -4.75 17.82 3.88
CA HIS A 86 -4.62 18.33 5.23
C HIS A 86 -5.76 19.31 5.59
N HIS A 87 -6.14 20.18 4.64
CA HIS A 87 -7.27 21.08 4.81
C HIS A 87 -8.59 20.32 5.03
N TRP A 88 -8.89 19.34 4.17
CA TRP A 88 -10.09 18.51 4.29
C TRP A 88 -10.12 17.69 5.57
N LYS A 89 -8.97 17.12 5.96
CA LYS A 89 -8.81 16.42 7.24
C LYS A 89 -9.14 17.33 8.42
N SER A 90 -8.56 18.54 8.44
CA SER A 90 -8.78 19.53 9.49
C SER A 90 -10.25 19.96 9.59
N LEU A 91 -10.96 20.05 8.45
CA LEU A 91 -12.40 20.31 8.43
C LEU A 91 -13.20 19.14 8.98
N ALA A 92 -12.87 17.91 8.57
CA ALA A 92 -13.53 16.69 9.04
C ALA A 92 -13.41 16.54 10.56
N GLU A 93 -12.22 16.75 11.12
CA GLU A 93 -11.97 16.69 12.58
C GLU A 93 -12.76 17.77 13.35
N ARG A 94 -12.81 19.00 12.83
CA ARG A 94 -13.63 20.07 13.42
C ARG A 94 -15.10 19.72 13.42
N LEU A 95 -15.63 19.16 12.33
CA LEU A 95 -17.01 18.71 12.22
C LEU A 95 -17.31 17.56 13.19
N GLN A 96 -16.39 16.59 13.29
CA GLN A 96 -16.49 15.47 14.22
C GLN A 96 -16.55 15.97 15.67
N LYS A 97 -15.68 16.93 16.05
CA LYS A 97 -15.68 17.53 17.39
C LYS A 97 -16.97 18.29 17.70
N LYS A 98 -17.55 18.98 16.70
CA LYS A 98 -18.79 19.73 16.86
C LYS A 98 -20.03 18.82 16.97
N TYR A 99 -20.06 17.69 16.28
CA TYR A 99 -21.22 16.78 16.22
C TYR A 99 -20.86 15.30 16.49
N PRO A 100 -20.40 14.95 17.71
CA PRO A 100 -19.86 13.62 18.00
C PRO A 100 -20.90 12.48 18.03
N ARG A 101 -22.20 12.78 18.24
CA ARG A 101 -23.28 11.77 18.25
C ARG A 101 -23.65 11.32 16.83
N ARG A 102 -23.91 12.28 15.93
CA ARG A 102 -24.24 12.02 14.52
C ARG A 102 -23.12 11.28 13.78
N TRP A 103 -21.87 11.51 14.17
CA TRP A 103 -20.71 10.85 13.56
C TRP A 103 -20.60 9.38 13.99
N ARG A 104 -20.84 9.06 15.27
CA ARG A 104 -20.78 7.68 15.80
C ARG A 104 -21.91 6.79 15.30
N GLU A 105 -23.07 7.37 15.04
CA GLU A 105 -24.27 6.63 14.62
C GLU A 105 -24.28 6.35 13.10
N ASN A 106 -23.52 7.12 12.31
CA ASN A 106 -23.49 6.96 10.86
C ASN A 106 -22.42 5.96 10.41
N LYS A 107 -22.82 4.69 10.28
CA LYS A 107 -21.94 3.59 9.83
C LYS A 107 -21.20 3.86 8.52
N ARG A 108 -21.76 4.66 7.60
CA ARG A 108 -21.11 4.99 6.31
C ARG A 108 -19.87 5.86 6.51
N ILE A 109 -19.90 6.75 7.50
CA ILE A 109 -18.81 7.68 7.82
C ILE A 109 -17.69 6.95 8.59
N CYS A 110 -18.04 6.08 9.54
CA CYS A 110 -17.07 5.31 10.31
C CYS A 110 -16.29 4.28 9.49
N THR A 111 -16.85 3.76 8.38
CA THR A 111 -16.21 2.70 7.60
C THR A 111 -15.19 3.23 6.59
N GLY A 112 -15.32 4.49 6.14
CA GLY A 112 -14.46 5.06 5.09
C GLY A 112 -13.15 5.71 5.61
N PHE A 113 -13.14 6.28 6.81
CA PHE A 113 -11.98 7.03 7.32
C PHE A 113 -10.89 6.15 7.94
N VAL A 114 -11.23 4.95 8.42
CA VAL A 114 -10.28 4.00 9.04
C VAL A 114 -9.30 3.41 8.02
N LEU A 115 -9.58 3.52 6.71
CA LEU A 115 -8.72 3.01 5.64
C LEU A 115 -7.56 3.95 5.26
N PHE A 116 -7.51 5.16 5.84
CA PHE A 116 -6.48 6.18 5.53
C PHE A 116 -5.55 6.50 6.71
N ILE A 117 -5.59 5.72 7.79
CA ILE A 117 -4.69 5.82 8.96
C ILE A 117 -3.84 4.56 9.03
#